data_AF-A0A8J9TER6-F1
#
_entry.id   AF-A0A8J9TER6-F1
#
_cell.length_a   1.000
_cell.length_b   1.000
_cell.length_c   1.000
_cell.angle_alpha   90.00
_cell.angle_beta   90.00
_cell.angle_gamma   90.00
#
_symmetry.space_group_name_H-M   'P 1'
#
loop_
_entity.id
_entity.type
_entity.pdbx_description
1 polymer ?
#
loop_
_entity_poly.entity_id
_entity_poly.type
_entity_poly.pdbx_seq_one_letter_code
_entity_poly.pdbx_strand_id
1 'polypeptide(L)'
;MKVSTKLCYAVCTCAPLLTRAWIGNKMHFSGVPGTNTYGSKYSNIAFFSGDAASKFWEESSSAAQKSQQHEQIEMGRVLEGGQVIDFSSVKASSHAEHALAQARHHLLQKSPSPTWDGRTILGINDDVIAEVGHDLGTFCTSAQVQEVAAYLRSQAPAGLFEPLPKHLQPQTDNAPSLDSSLVSSNDSAETLKYREIMAQAYFESGEVTSAFAKTFYMGTMLLDEPAREAIWAVYVWCRRTDEIVDAPRDDGDDMLEDLSSWELRLERLWQYGQVQDVFDLCLLDLRIQYPTLDITPFMDMIRGMLMDVPELGVDRYEAFDELHLYCYRVAGTVGLMSLPVFGCADGFNDEVA
;
A
#
# COMPACT_ATOMS: atom_id res chain seq x y z
N MET A 1 -8.88 12.52 22.87
CA MET A 1 -9.28 11.11 22.68
C MET A 1 -8.53 10.68 21.44
N LYS A 2 -7.39 9.99 21.59
CA LYS A 2 -6.55 9.61 20.45
C LYS A 2 -7.41 8.76 19.50
N VAL A 3 -7.62 9.25 18.28
CA VAL A 3 -8.21 8.44 17.22
C VAL A 3 -7.10 7.48 16.81
N SER A 4 -6.98 6.35 17.50
CA SER A 4 -5.99 5.33 17.13
C SER A 4 -6.33 4.81 15.74
N THR A 5 -5.30 4.62 14.91
CA THR A 5 -5.31 3.91 13.61
C THR A 5 -5.99 2.55 13.65
N LYS A 6 -6.19 1.95 14.84
CA LYS A 6 -7.09 0.80 15.06
C LYS A 6 -8.52 1.06 14.56
N LEU A 7 -8.98 2.31 14.51
CA LEU A 7 -10.27 2.69 13.94
C LEU A 7 -10.24 2.77 12.40
N CYS A 8 -9.11 3.09 11.77
CA CYS A 8 -8.97 3.23 10.31
C CYS A 8 -9.21 1.93 9.56
N TYR A 9 -8.69 0.81 10.07
CA TYR A 9 -8.94 -0.51 9.46
C TYR A 9 -10.40 -0.97 9.62
N ALA A 10 -11.10 -0.51 10.67
CA ALA A 10 -12.55 -0.72 10.80
C ALA A 10 -13.34 0.09 9.76
N VAL A 11 -12.88 1.29 9.38
CA VAL A 11 -13.51 2.11 8.32
C VAL A 11 -13.34 1.48 6.94
N CYS A 12 -12.21 0.82 6.65
CA CYS A 12 -12.06 0.02 5.42
C CYS A 12 -13.07 -1.13 5.32
N THR A 13 -13.58 -1.67 6.44
CA THR A 13 -14.67 -2.66 6.40
C THR A 13 -16.07 -2.05 6.23
N CYS A 14 -16.22 -0.73 6.37
CA CYS A 14 -17.50 -0.02 6.31
C CYS A 14 -17.66 0.92 5.11
N ALA A 15 -16.69 0.99 4.17
CA ALA A 15 -16.83 1.82 2.98
C ALA A 15 -17.90 1.22 2.03
N PRO A 16 -19.03 1.90 1.78
CA PRO A 16 -20.07 1.42 0.84
C PRO A 16 -19.57 1.32 -0.63
N LEU A 17 -18.37 1.85 -0.92
CA LEU A 17 -17.70 1.72 -2.21
C LEU A 17 -17.27 0.27 -2.50
N LEU A 18 -16.79 -0.48 -1.49
CA LEU A 18 -16.42 -1.89 -1.64
C LEU A 18 -17.65 -2.76 -1.96
N THR A 19 -18.81 -2.42 -1.40
CA THR A 19 -20.05 -3.18 -1.62
C THR A 19 -20.63 -2.97 -3.02
N ARG A 20 -20.45 -1.79 -3.63
CA ARG A 20 -20.96 -1.50 -4.99
C ARG A 20 -20.01 -1.97 -6.10
N ALA A 21 -18.69 -1.86 -5.91
CA ALA A 21 -17.72 -2.34 -6.89
C ALA A 21 -17.75 -3.87 -7.05
N TRP A 22 -18.01 -4.60 -5.96
CA TRP A 22 -17.96 -6.06 -5.94
C TRP A 22 -19.21 -6.76 -6.54
N ILE A 23 -20.39 -6.14 -6.48
CA ILE A 23 -21.64 -6.76 -7.00
C ILE A 23 -21.68 -6.78 -8.56
N GLY A 24 -20.80 -6.05 -9.23
CA GLY A 24 -20.78 -5.92 -10.69
C GLY A 24 -20.19 -7.10 -11.47
N ASN A 25 -19.36 -7.95 -10.83
CA ASN A 25 -18.61 -9.00 -11.54
C ASN A 25 -19.11 -10.42 -11.22
N LYS A 26 -19.87 -10.98 -12.16
CA LYS A 26 -20.22 -12.41 -12.39
C LYS A 26 -20.05 -13.38 -11.20
N MET A 27 -21.07 -13.45 -10.33
CA MET A 27 -21.39 -14.71 -9.66
C MET A 27 -22.21 -15.61 -10.60
N HIS A 28 -21.55 -16.48 -11.35
CA HIS A 28 -22.21 -17.69 -11.84
C HIS A 28 -22.18 -18.74 -10.74
N PHE A 29 -23.20 -18.74 -9.88
CA PHE A 29 -23.47 -19.88 -9.01
C PHE A 29 -24.03 -21.03 -9.86
N SER A 30 -23.21 -22.06 -10.10
CA SER A 30 -23.70 -23.36 -10.52
C SER A 30 -24.45 -23.99 -9.35
N GLY A 31 -25.71 -24.36 -9.60
CA GLY A 31 -26.68 -24.73 -8.59
C GLY A 31 -26.39 -26.04 -7.85
N VAL A 32 -26.73 -26.06 -6.56
CA VAL A 32 -27.04 -27.27 -5.81
C VAL A 32 -28.38 -27.05 -5.10
N PRO A 33 -29.40 -27.91 -5.28
CA PRO A 33 -30.68 -27.77 -4.60
C PRO A 33 -30.66 -28.50 -3.25
N GLY A 34 -31.21 -27.88 -2.21
CA GLY A 34 -31.73 -28.63 -1.07
C GLY A 34 -31.45 -28.09 0.32
N THR A 35 -32.54 -27.60 0.93
CA THR A 35 -32.91 -27.65 2.36
C THR A 35 -32.16 -26.77 3.37
N ASN A 36 -32.93 -25.76 3.82
CA ASN A 36 -32.93 -25.12 5.13
C ASN A 36 -32.37 -25.98 6.27
N THR A 37 -31.50 -25.39 7.08
CA THR A 37 -31.79 -24.96 8.47
C THR A 37 -30.49 -24.47 9.11
N TYR A 38 -30.35 -23.18 9.39
CA TYR A 38 -29.72 -22.69 10.63
C TYR A 38 -30.31 -21.33 10.98
N GLY A 39 -30.78 -21.25 12.22
CA GLY A 39 -31.73 -20.28 12.70
C GLY A 39 -31.15 -18.90 13.01
N SER A 40 -32.10 -17.98 13.02
CA SER A 40 -32.06 -16.59 13.44
C SER A 40 -30.98 -16.19 14.44
N LYS A 41 -30.15 -15.21 14.06
CA LYS A 41 -29.60 -14.24 15.02
C LYS A 41 -29.11 -12.91 14.41
N TYR A 42 -29.68 -12.43 13.30
CA TYR A 42 -29.43 -11.06 12.81
C TYR A 42 -30.67 -10.51 12.09
N SER A 43 -31.72 -10.23 12.84
CA SER A 43 -32.86 -9.45 12.36
C SER A 43 -32.75 -8.06 12.99
N ASN A 44 -32.06 -7.14 12.29
CA ASN A 44 -32.20 -5.67 12.36
C ASN A 44 -31.13 -4.95 11.51
N ILE A 45 -31.09 -5.23 10.20
CA ILE A 45 -30.45 -4.33 9.23
C ILE A 45 -31.56 -3.88 8.28
N ALA A 46 -31.98 -2.63 8.42
CA ALA A 46 -32.94 -2.00 7.51
C ALA A 46 -32.23 -1.67 6.19
N PHE A 47 -32.67 -2.29 5.10
CA PHE A 47 -32.30 -1.90 3.73
C PHE A 47 -33.17 -0.71 3.31
N PHE A 48 -32.56 0.41 2.93
CA PHE A 48 -33.25 1.48 2.22
C PHE A 48 -33.39 1.11 0.74
N SER A 49 -34.61 1.20 0.19
CA SER A 49 -34.96 0.91 -1.21
C SER A 49 -34.48 2.01 -2.17
N GLY A 50 -33.93 1.59 -3.33
CA GLY A 50 -33.15 2.41 -4.27
C GLY A 50 -33.87 3.38 -5.22
N ASP A 51 -35.16 3.69 -5.04
CA ASP A 51 -35.92 4.45 -6.05
C ASP A 51 -35.90 5.99 -5.91
N ALA A 52 -35.29 6.55 -4.86
CA ALA A 52 -35.27 8.00 -4.64
C ALA A 52 -34.04 8.73 -5.23
N ALA A 53 -32.94 8.02 -5.51
CA ALA A 53 -31.67 8.64 -5.93
C ALA A 53 -31.56 8.89 -7.44
N SER A 54 -32.32 8.15 -8.25
CA SER A 54 -32.27 8.21 -9.72
C SER A 54 -32.90 9.47 -10.33
N LYS A 55 -33.82 10.13 -9.61
CA LYS A 55 -34.56 11.30 -10.13
C LYS A 55 -33.89 12.66 -9.94
N PHE A 56 -32.77 12.74 -9.22
CA PHE A 56 -32.13 14.02 -8.90
C PHE A 56 -31.01 14.42 -9.89
N TRP A 57 -30.54 13.49 -10.73
CA TRP A 57 -29.27 13.64 -11.47
C TRP A 57 -29.40 13.86 -13.00
N GLU A 58 -30.61 14.03 -13.53
CA GLU A 58 -30.84 14.11 -14.99
C GLU A 58 -30.79 15.54 -15.57
N GLU A 59 -30.53 16.58 -14.77
CA GLU A 59 -30.49 17.97 -15.23
C GLU A 59 -29.16 18.64 -14.86
N SER A 60 -28.21 18.74 -15.83
CA SER A 60 -27.03 19.65 -15.93
C SER A 60 -25.81 18.89 -16.50
N SER A 61 -25.03 19.23 -17.55
CA SER A 61 -24.83 20.45 -18.35
C SER A 61 -23.94 20.16 -19.60
N SER A 62 -23.74 21.18 -20.46
CA SER A 62 -23.20 21.10 -21.83
C SER A 62 -21.66 20.98 -22.00
N ALA A 63 -21.22 20.65 -23.22
CA ALA A 63 -19.85 20.30 -23.63
C ALA A 63 -18.74 21.34 -23.36
N ALA A 64 -19.05 22.61 -23.08
CA ALA A 64 -18.03 23.63 -22.78
C ALA A 64 -17.44 23.50 -21.35
N GLN A 65 -18.17 22.87 -20.41
CA GLN A 65 -17.66 22.59 -19.06
C GLN A 65 -16.65 21.43 -19.03
N LYS A 66 -16.68 20.55 -20.04
CA LYS A 66 -15.80 19.38 -20.13
C LYS A 66 -14.34 19.74 -20.38
N SER A 67 -14.07 20.84 -21.10
CA SER A 67 -12.70 21.27 -21.41
C SER A 67 -12.00 21.97 -20.23
N GLN A 68 -12.75 22.57 -19.31
CA GLN A 68 -12.21 23.19 -18.10
C GLN A 68 -11.95 22.16 -16.98
N GLN A 69 -12.71 21.05 -16.96
CA GLN A 69 -12.47 19.91 -16.08
C GLN A 69 -11.13 19.20 -16.39
N HIS A 70 -10.72 19.17 -17.66
CA HIS A 70 -9.54 18.42 -18.12
C HIS A 70 -8.20 18.98 -17.61
N GLU A 71 -8.14 20.27 -17.25
CA GLU A 71 -6.93 20.91 -16.69
C GLU A 71 -6.81 20.71 -15.17
N GLN A 72 -7.86 20.20 -14.52
CA GLN A 72 -7.94 20.10 -13.05
C GLN A 72 -7.66 18.70 -12.50
N ILE A 73 -7.58 17.68 -13.36
CA ILE A 73 -7.45 16.26 -12.97
C ILE A 73 -5.98 15.86 -12.73
N GLU A 74 -5.00 16.61 -13.24
CA GLU A 74 -3.56 16.36 -13.03
C GLU A 74 -3.06 16.57 -11.57
N MET A 75 -3.91 16.96 -10.61
CA MET A 75 -3.49 17.37 -9.26
C MET A 75 -4.10 16.57 -8.09
N GLY A 76 -4.46 15.30 -8.28
CA GLY A 76 -4.81 14.39 -7.16
C GLY A 76 -6.08 14.78 -6.41
N ARG A 77 -7.20 14.90 -7.13
CA ARG A 77 -8.50 15.32 -6.57
C ARG A 77 -9.50 14.15 -6.59
N VAL A 78 -10.24 13.95 -5.51
CA VAL A 78 -11.28 12.91 -5.33
C VAL A 78 -12.66 13.57 -5.31
N LEU A 79 -13.69 12.92 -5.87
CA LEU A 79 -15.03 13.47 -6.04
C LEU A 79 -16.04 12.94 -5.00
N GLU A 80 -16.67 13.84 -4.26
CA GLU A 80 -17.88 13.53 -3.50
C GLU A 80 -19.05 14.41 -3.97
N GLY A 81 -20.15 13.79 -4.42
CA GLY A 81 -21.39 14.50 -4.79
C GLY A 81 -21.30 15.41 -6.02
N GLY A 82 -20.26 15.31 -6.85
CA GLY A 82 -20.03 16.20 -7.99
C GLY A 82 -19.37 17.53 -7.63
N GLN A 83 -18.90 17.69 -6.39
CA GLN A 83 -17.99 18.77 -6.01
C GLN A 83 -16.57 18.23 -5.86
N VAL A 84 -15.64 18.89 -6.56
CA VAL A 84 -14.21 18.63 -6.47
C VAL A 84 -13.72 19.12 -5.12
N ILE A 85 -13.25 18.22 -4.25
CA ILE A 85 -12.57 18.61 -3.01
C ILE A 85 -11.09 18.78 -3.33
N ASP A 86 -10.62 20.03 -3.28
CA ASP A 86 -9.22 20.38 -3.53
C ASP A 86 -8.39 20.28 -2.24
N PHE A 87 -7.89 19.08 -1.94
CA PHE A 87 -7.05 18.83 -0.77
C PHE A 87 -5.66 19.49 -0.87
N SER A 88 -5.23 19.96 -2.04
CA SER A 88 -3.99 20.73 -2.17
C SER A 88 -4.02 22.05 -1.38
N SER A 89 -5.23 22.53 -1.06
CA SER A 89 -5.46 23.73 -0.24
C SER A 89 -5.43 23.44 1.26
N VAL A 90 -5.66 22.19 1.68
CA VAL A 90 -5.55 21.76 3.08
C VAL A 90 -4.07 21.46 3.34
N LYS A 91 -3.30 22.52 3.59
CA LYS A 91 -1.92 22.38 4.03
C LYS A 91 -1.94 21.59 5.34
N ALA A 92 -1.36 20.38 5.32
CA ALA A 92 -0.86 19.80 6.54
C ALA A 92 0.05 20.80 7.25
N SER A 93 0.24 20.66 8.56
CA SER A 93 1.11 21.57 9.29
C SER A 93 2.48 21.56 8.62
N SER A 94 2.83 22.66 7.94
CA SER A 94 4.09 22.77 7.18
C SER A 94 5.30 22.43 8.04
N HIS A 95 5.15 22.52 9.36
CA HIS A 95 6.19 22.19 10.31
C HIS A 95 6.63 20.72 10.28
N ALA A 96 5.69 19.76 10.27
CA ALA A 96 6.03 18.33 10.29
C ALA A 96 6.71 17.90 8.98
N GLU A 97 6.20 18.39 7.85
CA GLU A 97 6.80 18.16 6.54
C GLU A 97 8.20 18.81 6.43
N HIS A 98 8.40 20.02 6.97
CA HIS A 98 9.74 20.61 7.07
C HIS A 98 10.67 19.80 7.99
N ALA A 99 10.17 19.25 9.09
CA ALA A 99 10.95 18.43 10.01
C ALA A 99 11.40 17.12 9.33
N LEU A 100 10.50 16.46 8.59
CA LEU A 100 10.85 15.30 7.76
C LEU A 100 11.90 15.67 6.70
N ALA A 101 11.75 16.80 6.02
CA ALA A 101 12.73 17.26 5.03
C ALA A 101 14.12 17.53 5.65
N GLN A 102 14.17 18.03 6.89
CA GLN A 102 15.44 18.21 7.63
C GLN A 102 16.06 16.87 8.02
N ALA A 103 15.27 15.94 8.55
CA ALA A 103 15.73 14.58 8.89
C ALA A 103 16.27 13.86 7.65
N ARG A 104 15.57 13.96 6.52
CA ARG A 104 16.04 13.48 5.21
C ARG A 104 17.38 14.08 4.81
N HIS A 105 17.54 15.40 4.92
CA HIS A 105 18.81 16.06 4.61
C HIS A 105 19.95 15.56 5.49
N HIS A 106 19.73 15.38 6.79
CA HIS A 106 20.73 14.80 7.69
C HIS A 106 21.06 13.34 7.32
N LEU A 107 20.06 12.53 7.01
CA LEU A 107 20.26 11.13 6.64
C LEU A 107 21.06 11.00 5.34
N LEU A 108 20.80 11.84 4.34
CA LEU A 108 21.56 11.85 3.08
C LEU A 108 23.01 12.33 3.26
N GLN A 109 23.31 13.10 4.32
CA GLN A 109 24.68 13.51 4.65
C GLN A 109 25.46 12.44 5.42
N LYS A 110 24.78 11.54 6.14
CA LYS A 110 25.41 10.35 6.74
C LYS A 110 25.65 9.31 5.62
N SER A 111 26.92 8.97 5.34
CA SER A 111 27.31 7.89 4.40
C SER A 111 26.60 6.55 4.69
N PRO A 112 26.53 5.63 3.70
CA PRO A 112 25.26 5.19 3.10
C PRO A 112 24.28 4.55 4.11
N SER A 113 22.99 4.64 3.76
CA SER A 113 21.84 4.12 4.49
C SER A 113 22.11 2.77 5.18
N PRO A 114 21.64 2.56 6.41
CA PRO A 114 21.81 1.28 7.10
C PRO A 114 21.33 0.16 6.18
N THR A 115 22.25 -0.70 5.78
CA THR A 115 21.92 -1.93 5.07
C THR A 115 21.15 -2.80 6.03
N TRP A 116 20.03 -3.35 5.59
CA TRP A 116 19.36 -4.44 6.31
C TRP A 116 20.41 -5.50 6.66
N ASP A 117 20.59 -5.78 7.95
CA ASP A 117 21.58 -6.73 8.46
C ASP A 117 21.13 -8.19 8.31
N GLY A 118 19.99 -8.40 7.66
CA GLY A 118 19.37 -9.71 7.48
C GLY A 118 18.56 -10.17 8.69
N ARG A 119 18.40 -9.35 9.73
CA ARG A 119 17.78 -9.78 11.00
C ARG A 119 16.58 -8.95 11.42
N THR A 120 16.63 -7.63 11.21
CA THR A 120 15.55 -6.74 11.68
C THR A 120 14.84 -6.09 10.51
N ILE A 121 13.56 -6.39 10.32
CA ILE A 121 12.75 -5.76 9.28
C ILE A 121 12.09 -4.51 9.86
N LEU A 122 12.39 -3.34 9.28
CA LEU A 122 11.78 -2.07 9.72
C LEU A 122 10.24 -2.17 9.66
N GLY A 123 9.57 -1.81 10.76
CA GLY A 123 8.11 -1.94 10.91
C GLY A 123 7.61 -3.34 11.29
N ILE A 124 8.51 -4.29 11.57
CA ILE A 124 8.20 -5.60 12.14
C ILE A 124 8.96 -5.71 13.47
N ASN A 125 8.27 -5.40 14.56
CA ASN A 125 8.83 -5.41 15.92
C ASN A 125 8.48 -6.71 16.67
N ASP A 126 8.92 -6.82 17.93
CA ASP A 126 8.68 -7.97 18.78
C ASP A 126 7.18 -8.25 19.01
N ASP A 127 6.33 -7.21 19.02
CA ASP A 127 4.88 -7.37 19.14
C ASP A 127 4.27 -8.04 17.89
N VAL A 128 4.74 -7.65 16.70
CA VAL A 128 4.37 -8.30 15.43
C VAL A 128 4.81 -9.76 15.43
N ILE A 129 6.06 -10.02 15.82
CA ILE A 129 6.62 -11.38 15.90
C ILE A 129 5.85 -12.23 16.91
N ALA A 130 5.49 -11.66 18.07
CA ALA A 130 4.75 -12.37 19.10
C ALA A 130 3.32 -12.75 18.66
N GLU A 131 2.64 -11.86 17.93
CA GLU A 131 1.28 -12.14 17.44
C GLU A 131 1.28 -13.18 16.30
N VAL A 132 2.27 -13.14 15.40
CA VAL A 132 2.40 -14.14 14.33
C VAL A 132 2.93 -15.48 14.88
N GLY A 133 3.82 -15.44 15.85
CA GLY A 133 4.36 -16.60 16.56
C GLY A 133 5.70 -17.14 16.04
N HIS A 134 6.34 -16.46 15.08
CA HIS A 134 7.69 -16.77 14.60
C HIS A 134 8.36 -15.56 13.94
N ASP A 135 9.68 -15.63 13.76
CA ASP A 135 10.44 -14.61 13.04
C ASP A 135 10.06 -14.58 11.55
N LEU A 136 9.87 -13.37 11.02
CA LEU A 136 9.49 -13.12 9.62
C LEU A 136 10.72 -12.83 8.76
N GLY A 137 10.68 -13.25 7.50
CA GLY A 137 11.72 -12.98 6.49
C GLY A 137 13.03 -13.75 6.69
N THR A 138 13.09 -14.68 7.64
CA THR A 138 14.31 -15.44 7.98
C THR A 138 14.60 -16.60 7.04
N PHE A 139 13.64 -16.95 6.16
CA PHE A 139 13.76 -18.05 5.20
C PHE A 139 14.70 -17.77 4.02
N CYS A 140 15.17 -16.52 3.85
CA CYS A 140 16.12 -16.17 2.81
C CYS A 140 17.14 -15.12 3.26
N THR A 141 18.28 -15.08 2.59
CA THR A 141 19.35 -14.11 2.85
C THR A 141 19.14 -12.82 2.07
N SER A 142 19.75 -11.72 2.52
CA SER A 142 19.74 -10.45 1.78
C SER A 142 20.29 -10.59 0.35
N ALA A 143 21.26 -11.48 0.12
CA ALA A 143 21.76 -11.78 -1.22
C ALA A 143 20.67 -12.40 -2.12
N GLN A 144 19.91 -13.38 -1.59
CA GLN A 144 18.78 -13.98 -2.31
C GLN A 144 17.68 -12.95 -2.59
N VAL A 145 17.39 -12.04 -1.64
CA VAL A 145 16.45 -10.94 -1.87
C VAL A 145 16.90 -10.08 -3.06
N GLN A 146 18.18 -9.71 -3.14
CA GLN A 146 18.70 -8.93 -4.28
C GLN A 146 18.67 -9.72 -5.60
N GLU A 147 18.93 -11.04 -5.58
CA GLU A 147 18.78 -11.92 -6.74
C GLU A 147 17.33 -11.93 -7.26
N VAL A 148 16.35 -12.12 -6.37
CA VAL A 148 14.92 -12.13 -6.74
C VAL A 148 14.50 -10.77 -7.28
N ALA A 149 14.95 -9.66 -6.68
CA ALA A 149 14.65 -8.32 -7.19
C ALA A 149 15.26 -8.06 -8.58
N ALA A 150 16.46 -8.57 -8.86
CA ALA A 150 17.03 -8.53 -10.20
C ALA A 150 16.20 -9.34 -11.20
N TYR A 151 15.75 -10.54 -10.80
CA TYR A 151 14.85 -11.35 -11.61
C TYR A 151 13.52 -10.63 -11.88
N LEU A 152 12.84 -10.09 -10.86
CA LEU A 152 11.58 -9.36 -11.02
C LEU A 152 11.75 -8.16 -11.97
N ARG A 153 12.81 -7.36 -11.81
CA ARG A 153 13.11 -6.24 -12.72
C ARG A 153 13.34 -6.69 -14.16
N SER A 154 13.90 -7.88 -14.38
CA SER A 154 14.07 -8.43 -15.73
C SER A 154 12.74 -8.80 -16.41
N GLN A 155 11.70 -9.08 -15.61
CA GLN A 155 10.35 -9.40 -16.09
C GLN A 155 9.47 -8.15 -16.25
N ALA A 156 9.94 -7.00 -15.78
CA ALA A 156 9.15 -5.77 -15.75
C ALA A 156 8.96 -5.15 -17.15
N PRO A 157 7.84 -4.45 -17.40
CA PRO A 157 7.65 -3.65 -18.59
C PRO A 157 8.80 -2.67 -18.84
N ALA A 158 9.21 -2.52 -20.10
CA ALA A 158 10.25 -1.59 -20.47
C ALA A 158 9.88 -0.15 -20.07
N GLY A 159 10.79 0.53 -19.38
CA GLY A 159 10.58 1.90 -18.89
C GLY A 159 9.88 2.02 -17.54
N LEU A 160 9.50 0.90 -16.89
CA LEU A 160 8.91 0.95 -15.54
C LEU A 160 9.92 1.44 -14.47
N PHE A 161 11.20 1.09 -14.65
CA PHE A 161 12.29 1.47 -13.75
C PHE A 161 13.35 2.27 -14.48
N GLU A 162 13.86 3.30 -13.80
CA GLU A 162 15.02 4.05 -14.25
C GLU A 162 16.32 3.26 -13.98
N PRO A 163 17.39 3.49 -14.76
CA PRO A 163 18.70 2.97 -14.44
C PRO A 163 19.20 3.51 -13.10
N LEU A 164 19.78 2.63 -12.28
CA LEU A 164 20.29 3.01 -10.98
C LEU A 164 21.44 4.03 -11.12
N PRO A 165 21.41 5.18 -10.43
CA PRO A 165 22.49 6.18 -10.46
C PRO A 165 23.83 5.57 -10.04
N LYS A 166 24.92 6.01 -10.66
CA LYS A 166 26.28 5.48 -10.40
C LYS A 166 26.69 5.45 -8.93
N HIS A 167 26.23 6.41 -8.13
CA HIS A 167 26.55 6.51 -6.71
C HIS A 167 25.74 5.53 -5.83
N LEU A 168 24.65 4.96 -6.35
CA LEU A 168 23.84 3.94 -5.69
C LEU A 168 24.13 2.52 -6.21
N GLN A 169 24.90 2.40 -7.30
CA GLN A 169 25.34 1.09 -7.79
C GLN A 169 26.29 0.43 -6.78
N PRO A 170 26.18 -0.89 -6.55
CA PRO A 170 27.14 -1.61 -5.73
C PRO A 170 28.56 -1.34 -6.24
N GLN A 171 29.50 -1.00 -5.36
CA GLN A 171 30.92 -0.85 -5.74
C GLN A 171 31.46 -2.22 -6.14
N THR A 172 31.43 -2.52 -7.43
CA THR A 172 31.97 -3.76 -7.98
C THR A 172 33.48 -3.59 -8.23
N ASP A 173 34.29 -3.59 -7.18
CA ASP A 173 35.74 -3.70 -7.35
C ASP A 173 36.18 -5.12 -7.72
N ASN A 174 35.26 -6.11 -7.71
CA ASN A 174 35.48 -7.50 -8.14
C ASN A 174 34.16 -8.20 -8.56
N ALA A 175 33.42 -7.66 -9.53
CA ALA A 175 32.37 -8.47 -10.16
C ALA A 175 33.03 -9.50 -11.10
N PRO A 176 32.81 -10.81 -10.92
CA PRO A 176 33.20 -11.78 -11.94
C PRO A 176 32.45 -11.44 -13.22
N SER A 177 33.17 -11.27 -14.32
CA SER A 177 32.57 -11.13 -15.64
C SER A 177 31.68 -12.35 -15.88
N LEU A 178 30.36 -12.15 -15.95
CA LEU A 178 29.45 -13.21 -16.37
C LEU A 178 29.80 -13.58 -17.81
N ASP A 179 30.44 -14.73 -17.97
CA ASP A 179 30.67 -15.36 -19.26
C ASP A 179 29.30 -15.79 -19.82
N SER A 180 28.87 -15.10 -20.87
CA SER A 180 27.59 -15.31 -21.56
C SER A 180 27.47 -16.66 -22.29
N SER A 181 28.42 -17.58 -22.13
CA SER A 181 28.50 -18.82 -22.92
C SER A 181 28.05 -20.11 -22.21
N LEU A 182 27.52 -20.06 -20.97
CA LEU A 182 27.06 -21.26 -20.22
C LEU A 182 25.55 -21.32 -19.91
N VAL A 183 24.74 -20.43 -20.51
CA VAL A 183 23.32 -20.31 -20.21
C VAL A 183 22.49 -21.25 -21.09
N SER A 184 22.08 -22.42 -20.58
CA SER A 184 20.83 -23.06 -21.08
C SER A 184 20.19 -24.15 -20.19
N SER A 185 20.77 -24.52 -19.03
CA SER A 185 20.16 -25.56 -18.16
C SER A 185 19.90 -25.15 -16.71
N ASN A 186 20.47 -24.06 -16.20
CA ASN A 186 20.27 -23.60 -14.81
C ASN A 186 19.08 -22.64 -14.64
N ASP A 187 18.64 -22.01 -15.72
CA ASP A 187 17.65 -20.91 -15.71
C ASP A 187 16.29 -21.35 -15.15
N SER A 188 15.86 -22.59 -15.42
CA SER A 188 14.57 -23.11 -14.91
C SER A 188 14.59 -23.41 -13.41
N ALA A 189 15.73 -23.85 -12.87
CA ALA A 189 15.86 -24.18 -11.45
C ALA A 189 15.99 -22.90 -10.60
N GLU A 190 16.73 -21.91 -11.10
CA GLU A 190 16.83 -20.58 -10.47
C GLU A 190 15.49 -19.86 -10.48
N THR A 191 14.78 -19.89 -11.62
CA THR A 191 13.41 -19.34 -11.71
C THR A 191 12.46 -20.00 -10.71
N LEU A 192 12.53 -21.33 -10.55
CA LEU A 192 11.69 -22.03 -9.56
C LEU A 192 12.01 -21.58 -8.13
N LYS A 193 13.29 -21.49 -7.77
CA LYS A 193 13.74 -20.97 -6.47
C LYS A 193 13.22 -19.55 -6.20
N TYR A 194 13.24 -18.67 -7.19
CA TYR A 194 12.74 -17.29 -7.03
C TYR A 194 11.23 -17.26 -6.81
N ARG A 195 10.47 -18.12 -7.49
CA ARG A 195 9.02 -18.27 -7.26
C ARG A 195 8.71 -18.82 -5.88
N GLU A 196 9.50 -19.77 -5.37
CA GLU A 196 9.35 -20.29 -4.00
C GLU A 196 9.59 -19.19 -2.96
N ILE A 197 10.61 -18.35 -3.15
CA ILE A 197 10.87 -17.20 -2.28
C ILE A 197 9.70 -16.20 -2.31
N MET A 198 9.18 -15.89 -3.49
CA MET A 198 8.02 -14.99 -3.63
C MET A 198 6.77 -15.56 -2.97
N ALA A 199 6.47 -16.85 -3.19
CA ALA A 199 5.34 -17.52 -2.57
C ALA A 199 5.44 -17.50 -1.04
N GLN A 200 6.64 -17.74 -0.49
CA GLN A 200 6.86 -17.67 0.94
C GLN A 200 6.73 -16.22 1.48
N ALA A 201 7.18 -15.21 0.74
CA ALA A 201 7.03 -13.81 1.13
C ALA A 201 5.55 -13.37 1.15
N TYR A 202 4.74 -13.81 0.18
CA TYR A 202 3.29 -13.57 0.18
C TYR A 202 2.59 -14.36 1.28
N PHE A 203 3.03 -15.60 1.55
CA PHE A 203 2.51 -16.40 2.66
C PHE A 203 2.70 -15.68 4.01
N GLU A 204 3.92 -15.24 4.31
CA GLU A 204 4.20 -14.45 5.52
C GLU A 204 3.42 -13.13 5.54
N SER A 205 3.18 -12.52 4.37
CA SER A 205 2.33 -11.33 4.30
C SER A 205 0.87 -11.63 4.70
N GLY A 206 0.37 -12.81 4.31
CA GLY A 206 -0.91 -13.34 4.73
C GLY A 206 -0.97 -13.64 6.23
N GLU A 207 0.11 -14.16 6.82
CA GLU A 207 0.21 -14.42 8.26
C GLU A 207 0.09 -13.12 9.07
N VAL A 208 0.87 -12.09 8.72
CA VAL A 208 0.79 -10.76 9.33
C VAL A 208 -0.63 -10.19 9.17
N THR A 209 -1.23 -10.31 7.98
CA THR A 209 -2.61 -9.82 7.74
C THR A 209 -3.63 -10.56 8.60
N SER A 210 -3.50 -11.88 8.75
CA SER A 210 -4.42 -12.70 9.53
C SER A 210 -4.35 -12.43 11.04
N ALA A 211 -3.15 -12.12 11.53
CA ALA A 211 -2.87 -11.76 12.92
C ALA A 211 -3.54 -10.43 13.29
N PHE A 212 -3.30 -9.39 12.48
CA PHE A 212 -3.66 -8.00 12.85
C PHE A 212 -4.99 -7.50 12.28
N ALA A 213 -5.55 -8.13 11.24
CA ALA A 213 -6.81 -7.71 10.64
C ALA A 213 -7.74 -8.88 10.30
N LYS A 214 -8.21 -9.59 11.34
CA LYS A 214 -9.06 -10.80 11.23
C LYS A 214 -10.25 -10.67 10.27
N THR A 215 -11.04 -9.60 10.38
CA THR A 215 -12.20 -9.38 9.50
C THR A 215 -11.80 -9.06 8.07
N PHE A 216 -10.76 -8.24 7.90
CA PHE A 216 -10.21 -7.91 6.59
C PHE A 216 -9.63 -9.16 5.90
N TYR A 217 -8.81 -9.94 6.61
CA TYR A 217 -8.26 -11.22 6.15
C TYR A 217 -9.37 -12.19 5.71
N MET A 218 -10.43 -12.33 6.52
CA MET A 218 -11.58 -13.14 6.10
C MET A 218 -12.24 -12.61 4.82
N GLY A 219 -12.28 -11.28 4.63
CA GLY A 219 -12.75 -10.66 3.39
C GLY A 219 -11.86 -10.99 2.19
N THR A 220 -10.53 -10.97 2.35
CA THR A 220 -9.60 -11.28 1.24
C THR A 220 -9.66 -12.75 0.81
N MET A 221 -10.18 -13.65 1.65
CA MET A 221 -10.43 -15.05 1.26
C MET A 221 -11.49 -15.21 0.15
N LEU A 222 -12.27 -14.17 -0.13
CA LEU A 222 -13.25 -14.15 -1.22
C LEU A 222 -12.63 -13.75 -2.57
N LEU A 223 -11.39 -13.26 -2.57
CA LEU A 223 -10.65 -12.90 -3.77
C LEU A 223 -9.99 -14.15 -4.39
N ASP A 224 -9.66 -14.07 -5.67
CA ASP A 224 -8.76 -15.04 -6.27
C ASP A 224 -7.35 -14.89 -5.68
N GLU A 225 -6.51 -15.90 -5.91
CA GLU A 225 -5.17 -15.98 -5.33
C GLU A 225 -4.29 -14.76 -5.66
N PRO A 226 -4.19 -14.30 -6.93
CA PRO A 226 -3.36 -13.14 -7.26
C PRO A 226 -3.82 -11.83 -6.60
N ALA A 227 -5.13 -11.55 -6.59
CA ALA A 227 -5.64 -10.33 -5.97
C ALA A 227 -5.49 -10.37 -4.45
N ARG A 228 -5.68 -11.54 -3.83
CA ARG A 228 -5.47 -11.72 -2.39
C ARG A 228 -4.02 -11.47 -1.97
N GLU A 229 -3.06 -12.04 -2.68
CA GLU A 229 -1.63 -11.84 -2.42
C GLU A 229 -1.24 -10.36 -2.57
N ALA A 230 -1.73 -9.72 -3.65
CA ALA A 230 -1.55 -8.29 -3.87
C ALA A 230 -2.09 -7.43 -2.71
N ILE A 231 -3.30 -7.73 -2.22
CA ILE A 231 -3.90 -7.02 -1.09
C ILE A 231 -3.15 -7.28 0.22
N TRP A 232 -2.61 -8.48 0.43
CA TRP A 232 -1.75 -8.76 1.59
C TRP A 232 -0.46 -7.95 1.55
N ALA A 233 0.16 -7.79 0.38
CA ALA A 233 1.35 -6.95 0.24
C ALA A 233 1.05 -5.48 0.58
N VAL A 234 -0.08 -4.95 0.09
CA VAL A 234 -0.55 -3.59 0.45
C VAL A 234 -0.76 -3.49 1.97
N TYR A 235 -1.46 -4.46 2.56
CA TYR A 235 -1.74 -4.45 3.99
C TYR A 235 -0.46 -4.48 4.84
N VAL A 236 0.50 -5.35 4.53
CA VAL A 236 1.75 -5.43 5.29
C VAL A 236 2.57 -4.16 5.16
N TRP A 237 2.62 -3.54 3.97
CA TRP A 237 3.27 -2.25 3.83
C TRP A 237 2.59 -1.16 4.70
N CYS A 238 1.26 -1.12 4.71
CA CYS A 238 0.49 -0.20 5.56
C CYS A 238 0.75 -0.46 7.05
N ARG A 239 0.75 -1.73 7.48
CA ARG A 239 1.00 -2.12 8.87
C ARG A 239 2.41 -1.75 9.32
N ARG A 240 3.42 -2.00 8.48
CA ARG A 240 4.81 -1.60 8.76
C ARG A 240 4.94 -0.09 8.91
N THR A 241 4.21 0.67 8.09
CA THR A 241 4.20 2.13 8.13
C THR A 241 3.60 2.65 9.45
N ASP A 242 2.50 2.06 9.90
CA ASP A 242 1.85 2.34 11.19
C ASP A 242 2.77 2.03 12.38
N GLU A 243 3.43 0.86 12.37
CA GLU A 243 4.35 0.43 13.44
C GLU A 243 5.58 1.33 13.61
N ILE A 244 6.03 2.06 12.57
CA ILE A 244 7.16 3.00 12.71
C ILE A 244 6.83 4.12 13.72
N VAL A 245 5.55 4.49 13.84
CA VAL A 245 5.05 5.53 14.74
C VAL A 245 4.41 4.97 16.01
N ASP A 246 3.67 3.87 15.91
CA ASP A 246 2.90 3.29 17.02
C ASP A 246 3.75 2.44 17.99
N ALA A 247 4.88 1.88 17.52
CA ALA A 247 5.70 1.01 18.35
C ALA A 247 6.30 1.77 19.55
N PRO A 248 6.41 1.12 20.72
CA PRO A 248 7.20 1.64 21.82
C PRO A 248 8.64 1.91 21.36
N ARG A 249 9.20 3.05 21.75
CA ARG A 249 10.56 3.48 21.39
C ARG A 249 11.42 3.63 22.62
N ASP A 250 12.71 3.34 22.47
CA ASP A 250 13.71 3.57 23.50
C ASP A 250 14.21 5.03 23.47
N ASP A 251 14.80 5.48 24.57
CA ASP A 251 15.42 6.80 24.68
C ASP A 251 16.60 6.92 23.69
N GLY A 252 16.36 7.58 22.55
CA GLY A 252 17.39 7.84 21.53
C GLY A 252 16.99 7.46 20.09
N ASP A 253 15.87 6.75 19.90
CA ASP A 253 15.38 6.40 18.56
C ASP A 253 14.75 7.61 17.86
N ASP A 254 15.27 7.98 16.69
CA ASP A 254 14.76 9.13 15.92
C ASP A 254 13.67 8.71 14.94
N MET A 255 12.42 8.97 15.33
CA MET A 255 11.23 8.62 14.54
C MET A 255 11.19 9.32 13.18
N LEU A 256 11.71 10.54 13.09
CA LEU A 256 11.78 11.27 11.83
C LEU A 256 12.86 10.69 10.94
N GLU A 257 13.96 10.20 11.50
CA GLU A 257 14.99 9.49 10.74
C GLU A 257 14.42 8.19 10.14
N ASP A 258 13.65 7.41 10.91
CA ASP A 258 13.00 6.19 10.42
C ASP A 258 11.94 6.47 9.35
N LEU A 259 11.06 7.47 9.55
CA LEU A 259 10.08 7.89 8.54
C LEU A 259 10.76 8.42 7.28
N SER A 260 11.87 9.17 7.42
CA SER A 260 12.66 9.65 6.27
C SER A 260 13.31 8.50 5.52
N SER A 261 13.83 7.51 6.25
CA SER A 261 14.40 6.28 5.69
C SER A 261 13.33 5.47 4.95
N TRP A 262 12.12 5.37 5.51
CA TRP A 262 10.98 4.71 4.90
C TRP A 262 10.50 5.41 3.63
N GLU A 263 10.42 6.74 3.63
CA GLU A 263 10.11 7.55 2.44
C GLU A 263 11.14 7.33 1.32
N LEU A 264 12.43 7.44 1.63
CA LEU A 264 13.50 7.20 0.66
C LEU A 264 13.52 5.76 0.13
N ARG A 265 13.17 4.79 0.97
CA ARG A 265 13.09 3.39 0.60
C ARG A 265 11.94 3.15 -0.38
N LEU A 266 10.77 3.72 -0.13
CA LEU A 266 9.63 3.69 -1.05
C LEU A 266 9.98 4.34 -2.40
N GLU A 267 10.58 5.54 -2.39
CA GLU A 267 11.03 6.22 -3.61
C GLU A 267 12.03 5.38 -4.41
N ARG A 268 13.01 4.75 -3.75
CA ARG A 268 14.00 3.91 -4.42
C ARG A 268 13.39 2.64 -5.01
N LEU A 269 12.41 2.04 -4.34
CA LEU A 269 11.62 0.94 -4.89
C LEU A 269 10.82 1.40 -6.11
N TRP A 270 10.17 2.56 -6.01
CA TRP A 270 9.36 3.11 -7.11
C TRP A 270 10.18 3.68 -8.27
N GLN A 271 11.41 4.11 -8.08
CA GLN A 271 12.18 4.65 -9.20
C GLN A 271 13.08 3.58 -9.83
N TYR A 272 13.70 2.72 -9.01
CA TYR A 272 14.79 1.85 -9.44
C TYR A 272 14.54 0.36 -9.16
N GLY A 273 13.41 0.01 -8.55
CA GLY A 273 13.10 -1.36 -8.13
C GLY A 273 14.10 -1.89 -7.10
N GLN A 274 14.64 -0.99 -6.25
CA GLN A 274 15.49 -1.38 -5.14
C GLN A 274 14.64 -1.87 -3.98
N VAL A 275 15.07 -2.97 -3.37
CA VAL A 275 14.40 -3.60 -2.24
C VAL A 275 15.42 -3.79 -1.11
N GLN A 276 14.95 -3.89 0.13
CA GLN A 276 15.81 -4.22 1.26
C GLN A 276 15.46 -5.57 1.91
N ASP A 277 14.19 -5.99 1.91
CA ASP A 277 13.73 -7.25 2.51
C ASP A 277 12.65 -7.96 1.67
N VAL A 278 12.11 -9.06 2.21
CA VAL A 278 11.12 -9.89 1.53
C VAL A 278 9.79 -9.20 1.27
N PHE A 279 9.36 -8.28 2.13
CA PHE A 279 8.08 -7.58 1.94
C PHE A 279 8.21 -6.48 0.87
N ASP A 280 9.41 -5.92 0.68
CA ASP A 280 9.68 -5.08 -0.49
C ASP A 280 9.61 -5.88 -1.80
N LEU A 281 9.94 -7.19 -1.79
CA LEU A 281 9.78 -8.03 -2.98
C LEU A 281 8.29 -8.13 -3.37
N CYS A 282 7.40 -8.34 -2.38
CA CYS A 282 5.96 -8.35 -2.61
C CYS A 282 5.46 -7.01 -3.17
N LEU A 283 5.93 -5.88 -2.62
CA LEU A 283 5.55 -4.56 -3.14
C LEU A 283 6.13 -4.28 -4.55
N LEU A 284 7.36 -4.73 -4.81
CA LEU A 284 7.98 -4.63 -6.14
C LEU A 284 7.19 -5.43 -7.18
N ASP A 285 6.83 -6.67 -6.84
CA ASP A 285 6.04 -7.55 -7.68
C ASP A 285 4.63 -6.99 -7.91
N LEU A 286 3.96 -6.48 -6.87
CA LEU A 286 2.70 -5.73 -6.99
C LEU A 286 2.81 -4.61 -8.02
N ARG A 287 3.85 -3.77 -7.92
CA ARG A 287 4.05 -2.66 -8.84
C ARG A 287 4.28 -3.11 -10.30
N ILE A 288 4.94 -4.24 -10.49
CA ILE A 288 5.16 -4.83 -11.83
C ILE A 288 3.84 -5.36 -12.39
N GLN A 289 3.02 -6.02 -11.57
CA GLN A 289 1.74 -6.59 -11.97
C GLN A 289 0.66 -5.52 -12.25
N TYR A 290 0.69 -4.41 -11.51
CA TYR A 290 -0.26 -3.31 -11.63
C TYR A 290 0.44 -1.98 -11.97
N PRO A 291 0.85 -1.74 -13.24
CA PRO A 291 1.59 -0.53 -13.61
C PRO A 291 0.83 0.79 -13.45
N THR A 292 -0.50 0.74 -13.28
CA THR A 292 -1.33 1.91 -12.96
C THR A 292 -1.34 2.25 -11.47
N LEU A 293 -0.69 1.44 -10.63
CA LEU A 293 -0.51 1.74 -9.22
C LEU A 293 0.39 2.96 -9.06
N ASP A 294 -0.18 4.02 -8.53
CA ASP A 294 0.50 5.28 -8.30
C ASP A 294 1.20 5.31 -6.94
N ILE A 295 2.33 6.02 -6.85
CA ILE A 295 3.08 6.16 -5.60
C ILE A 295 2.39 7.11 -4.60
N THR A 296 1.56 8.04 -5.08
CA THR A 296 1.01 9.15 -4.29
C THR A 296 0.25 8.68 -3.06
N PRO A 297 -0.63 7.65 -3.12
CA PRO A 297 -1.29 7.14 -1.92
C PRO A 297 -0.31 6.64 -0.84
N PHE A 298 0.81 6.05 -1.23
CA PHE A 298 1.86 5.59 -0.31
C PHE A 298 2.55 6.80 0.35
N MET A 299 2.92 7.81 -0.44
CA MET A 299 3.50 9.05 0.09
C MET A 299 2.52 9.78 1.02
N ASP A 300 1.23 9.83 0.66
CA ASP A 300 0.20 10.46 1.46
C ASP A 300 -0.04 9.72 2.78
N MET A 301 0.07 8.40 2.80
CA MET A 301 0.01 7.63 4.05
C MET A 301 1.19 7.96 4.98
N ILE A 302 2.41 8.05 4.44
CA ILE A 302 3.59 8.50 5.23
C ILE A 302 3.36 9.91 5.80
N ARG A 303 2.79 10.82 5.01
CA ARG A 303 2.39 12.16 5.48
C ARG A 303 1.28 12.12 6.52
N GLY A 304 0.42 11.11 6.47
CA GLY A 304 -0.59 10.82 7.50
C GLY A 304 0.07 10.46 8.83
N MET A 305 1.09 9.60 8.79
CA MET A 305 1.85 9.21 9.98
C MET A 305 2.52 10.41 10.66
N LEU A 306 3.00 11.41 9.90
CA LEU A 306 3.52 12.66 10.46
C LEU A 306 2.51 13.43 11.32
N MET A 307 1.21 13.28 11.04
CA MET A 307 0.14 13.94 11.80
C MET A 307 -0.08 13.28 13.17
N ASP A 308 0.42 12.06 13.36
CA ASP A 308 0.36 11.29 14.60
C ASP A 308 1.66 11.43 15.44
N VAL A 309 2.71 12.04 14.88
CA VAL A 309 3.99 12.25 15.58
C VAL A 309 3.80 13.23 16.75
N PRO A 310 4.17 12.86 17.98
CA PRO A 310 4.10 13.77 19.13
C PRO A 310 4.86 15.08 18.86
N GLU A 311 4.33 16.20 19.33
CA GLU A 311 4.90 17.56 19.19
C GLU A 311 4.88 18.17 17.77
N LEU A 312 4.77 17.34 16.72
CA LEU A 312 4.66 17.80 15.32
C LEU A 312 3.23 17.70 14.75
N GLY A 313 2.50 16.68 15.20
CA GLY A 313 1.13 16.38 14.85
C GLY A 313 0.10 17.17 15.64
N VAL A 314 -1.18 16.80 15.48
CA VAL A 314 -2.30 17.49 16.12
C VAL A 314 -3.16 16.49 16.89
N ASP A 315 -3.29 16.68 18.21
CA ASP A 315 -4.11 15.81 19.06
C ASP A 315 -5.63 16.00 18.87
N ARG A 316 -6.03 17.14 18.29
CA ARG A 316 -7.43 17.50 18.07
C ARG A 316 -7.59 18.42 16.87
N TYR A 317 -8.38 17.97 15.91
CA TYR A 317 -8.80 18.77 14.75
C TYR A 317 -9.93 19.73 15.14
N GLU A 318 -9.80 20.99 14.73
CA GLU A 318 -10.78 22.05 15.02
C GLU A 318 -11.85 22.11 13.92
N ALA A 319 -11.47 21.80 12.69
CA ALA A 319 -12.38 21.77 11.54
C ALA A 319 -12.58 20.35 10.99
N PHE A 320 -13.76 20.11 10.41
CA PHE A 320 -14.06 18.83 9.76
C PHE A 320 -13.10 18.54 8.61
N ASP A 321 -12.71 19.55 7.83
CA ASP A 321 -11.79 19.37 6.69
C ASP A 321 -10.40 18.87 7.13
N GLU A 322 -9.93 19.25 8.31
CA GLU A 322 -8.67 18.77 8.88
C GLU A 322 -8.77 17.29 9.29
N LEU A 323 -9.87 16.92 9.95
CA LEU A 323 -10.17 15.53 10.28
C LEU A 323 -10.34 14.69 8.99
N HIS A 324 -10.98 15.25 7.98
CA HIS A 324 -11.20 14.58 6.71
C HIS A 324 -9.88 14.32 5.98
N LEU A 325 -8.98 15.30 5.93
CA LEU A 325 -7.63 15.11 5.39
C LEU A 325 -6.87 14.01 6.14
N TYR A 326 -6.95 13.99 7.47
CA TYR A 326 -6.36 12.93 8.28
C TYR A 326 -6.91 11.56 7.86
N CYS A 327 -8.25 11.39 7.86
CA CYS A 327 -8.90 10.14 7.46
C CYS A 327 -8.56 9.72 6.02
N TYR A 328 -8.46 10.67 5.09
CA TYR A 328 -7.98 10.39 3.73
C TYR A 328 -6.57 9.79 3.77
N ARG A 329 -5.61 10.45 4.44
CA ARG A 329 -4.21 10.01 4.47
C ARG A 329 -4.02 8.66 5.14
N VAL A 330 -4.68 8.40 6.27
CA VAL A 330 -4.45 7.18 7.07
C VAL A 330 -5.41 6.02 6.76
N ALA A 331 -6.43 6.23 5.91
CA ALA A 331 -7.38 5.18 5.53
C ALA A 331 -7.83 5.24 4.06
N GLY A 332 -8.14 6.43 3.54
CA GLY A 332 -8.54 6.60 2.14
C GLY A 332 -7.47 6.16 1.14
N THR A 333 -6.20 6.44 1.44
CA THR A 333 -5.02 6.01 0.67
C THR A 333 -4.97 4.50 0.49
N VAL A 334 -5.32 3.70 1.50
CA VAL A 334 -5.37 2.23 1.41
C VAL A 334 -6.35 1.75 0.34
N GLY A 335 -7.48 2.46 0.21
CA GLY A 335 -8.45 2.23 -0.87
C GLY A 335 -7.85 2.51 -2.24
N LEU A 336 -7.13 3.63 -2.40
CA LEU A 336 -6.46 4.00 -3.65
C LEU A 336 -5.33 3.04 -4.02
N MET A 337 -4.57 2.52 -3.03
CA MET A 337 -3.56 1.48 -3.26
C MET A 337 -4.18 0.17 -3.76
N SER A 338 -5.38 -0.15 -3.27
CA SER A 338 -6.08 -1.40 -3.60
C SER A 338 -6.88 -1.31 -4.92
N LEU A 339 -7.15 -0.10 -5.40
CA LEU A 339 -8.01 0.14 -6.57
C LEU A 339 -7.49 -0.54 -7.85
N PRO A 340 -6.19 -0.49 -8.19
CA PRO A 340 -5.66 -1.20 -9.37
C PRO A 340 -5.84 -2.73 -9.29
N VAL A 341 -5.85 -3.29 -8.08
CA VAL A 341 -6.00 -4.73 -7.84
C VAL A 341 -7.44 -5.18 -8.07
N PHE A 342 -8.41 -4.43 -7.54
CA PHE A 342 -9.83 -4.74 -7.71
C PHE A 342 -10.36 -4.35 -9.09
N GLY A 343 -9.74 -3.36 -9.72
CA GLY A 343 -10.25 -2.69 -10.90
C GLY A 343 -11.50 -1.86 -10.61
N CYS A 344 -11.95 -1.17 -11.64
CA CYS A 344 -13.18 -0.38 -11.63
C CYS A 344 -14.27 -1.09 -12.45
N ALA A 345 -15.53 -0.92 -12.05
CA ALA A 345 -16.65 -1.41 -12.85
C ALA A 345 -16.69 -0.70 -14.21
N ASP A 346 -17.19 -1.38 -15.24
CA ASP A 346 -17.33 -0.82 -16.58
C ASP A 346 -18.11 0.53 -16.54
N GLY A 347 -17.49 1.59 -17.07
CA GLY A 347 -18.05 2.94 -17.08
C GLY A 347 -17.71 3.80 -15.86
N PHE A 348 -16.93 3.27 -14.91
CA PHE A 348 -16.33 4.05 -13.82
C PHE A 348 -14.86 4.34 -14.19
N ASN A 349 -14.57 5.58 -14.54
CA ASN A 349 -13.21 6.07 -14.78
C ASN A 349 -12.73 6.88 -13.56
N ASP A 350 -11.41 6.96 -13.37
CA ASP A 350 -10.77 7.69 -12.25
C ASP A 350 -11.17 9.18 -12.18
N GLU A 351 -11.83 9.69 -13.22
CA GLU A 351 -12.46 11.01 -13.28
C GLU A 351 -13.76 11.11 -12.44
N VAL A 352 -14.27 10.01 -11.87
CA VAL A 352 -15.56 9.94 -11.15
C VAL A 352 -15.41 9.43 -9.70
N ALA A 353 -14.23 8.94 -9.31
CA ALA A 353 -13.90 8.56 -7.94
C ALA A 353 -13.53 9.79 -7.10
#